data_AF-A0A9D1BPY5-F1
#
_entry.id   AF-A0A9D1BPY5-F1
#
_cell.length_a   1.000
_cell.length_b   1.000
_cell.length_c   1.000
_cell.angle_alpha   90.00
_cell.angle_beta   90.00
_cell.angle_gamma   90.00
#
_symmetry.space_group_name_H-M   'P 1'
#
loop_
_entity.id
_entity.type
_entity.pdbx_description
1 polymer ?
#
loop_
_entity_poly.entity_id
_entity_poly.type
_entity_poly.pdbx_seq_one_letter_code
_entity_poly.pdbx_strand_id
1 'polypeptide(L)' 'MDKFDKLTGVAAPLPIINIDTDMIIPKQYLKTIKRTGLGTALFSEMRYDEQGNENPDFVLNKPAYR' A
#
# COMPACT_ATOMS: atom_id res chain seq x y z
N MET A 1 17.80 12.09 5.41
CA MET A 1 17.59 10.64 5.32
C MET A 1 18.00 10.08 6.66
N ASP A 2 17.11 9.38 7.33
CA ASP A 2 17.37 8.89 8.69
C ASP A 2 18.24 7.65 8.63
N LYS A 3 19.14 7.51 9.60
CA LYS A 3 20.00 6.33 9.70
C LYS A 3 19.14 5.11 10.04
N PHE A 4 19.28 4.05 9.24
CA PHE A 4 18.60 2.78 9.49
C PHE A 4 19.58 1.78 10.10
N ASP A 5 19.46 1.54 11.41
CA ASP A 5 20.33 0.58 12.13
C ASP A 5 19.63 -0.75 12.39
N LYS A 6 18.48 -0.72 13.07
CA LYS A 6 17.67 -1.91 13.37
C LYS A 6 16.20 -1.52 13.44
N LEU A 7 15.35 -2.31 12.80
CA LEU A 7 13.89 -2.23 12.91
C LEU A 7 13.36 -3.58 13.35
N THR A 8 12.48 -3.59 14.35
CA THR A 8 11.66 -4.76 14.71
C THR A 8 10.21 -4.37 14.51
N GLY A 9 9.48 -5.13 13.71
CA GLY A 9 8.11 -4.82 13.34
C GLY A 9 7.42 -6.02 12.72
N VAL A 10 6.11 -5.89 12.56
CA VAL A 10 5.28 -6.92 11.92
C VAL A 10 5.54 -6.94 10.42
N ALA A 11 5.76 -8.13 9.84
CA ALA A 11 5.91 -8.32 8.41
C ALA A 11 4.61 -8.85 7.79
N ALA A 12 4.13 -8.19 6.75
CA ALA A 12 2.96 -8.61 5.98
C ALA A 12 3.38 -9.39 4.73
N PRO A 13 3.00 -10.68 4.58
CA PRO A 13 3.36 -11.47 3.41
C PRO A 13 2.53 -11.09 2.18
N LEU A 14 3.19 -10.80 1.06
CA LEU A 14 2.54 -10.54 -0.23
C LEU A 14 3.15 -11.43 -1.32
N PRO A 15 2.68 -12.68 -1.47
CA PRO A 15 3.29 -13.68 -2.36
C PRO A 15 2.85 -13.48 -3.83
N ILE A 16 3.13 -12.30 -4.38
CA ILE A 16 2.82 -11.93 -5.76
C ILE A 16 4.14 -11.67 -6.48
N ILE A 17 4.32 -12.29 -7.65
CA ILE A 17 5.46 -12.02 -8.53
C ILE A 17 5.15 -10.84 -9.45
N ASN A 18 6.19 -10.13 -9.90
CA ASN A 18 6.06 -9.04 -10.87
C ASN A 18 5.17 -7.87 -10.41
N ILE A 19 5.26 -7.49 -9.14
CA ILE A 19 4.64 -6.24 -8.66
C ILE A 19 5.28 -5.06 -9.40
N ASP A 20 4.49 -4.36 -10.21
CA ASP A 20 4.93 -3.18 -10.97
C ASP A 20 4.56 -1.85 -10.30
N THR A 21 4.89 -0.73 -10.95
CA THR A 21 4.66 0.60 -10.40
C THR A 21 3.19 1.00 -10.32
N ASP A 22 2.36 0.58 -11.28
CA ASP A 22 0.92 0.90 -11.25
C ASP A 22 0.22 0.06 -10.18
N MET A 23 0.67 -1.18 -9.94
CA MET A 23 0.20 -2.00 -8.81
C MET A 23 0.53 -1.36 -7.46
N ILE A 24 1.73 -0.81 -7.29
CA ILE A 24 2.14 -0.13 -6.04
C ILE A 24 1.31 1.14 -5.84
N ILE A 25 1.19 1.96 -6.88
CA ILE A 25 0.40 3.18 -6.85
C ILE A 25 -0.09 3.54 -8.25
N PRO A 26 -1.41 3.50 -8.51
CA PRO A 26 -1.90 3.80 -9.83
C PRO A 26 -1.67 5.27 -10.24
N LYS A 27 -1.34 5.48 -11.52
CA LYS A 27 -1.04 6.81 -12.08
C LYS A 27 -2.07 7.91 -11.81
N GLN A 28 -3.35 7.59 -11.59
CA GLN A 28 -4.38 8.60 -11.28
C GLN A 28 -4.09 9.37 -10.00
N TYR A 29 -3.41 8.75 -9.03
CA TYR A 29 -3.02 9.40 -7.76
C TYR A 29 -1.79 10.30 -7.90
N LEU A 30 -1.05 10.21 -9.02
CA LEU A 30 0.18 10.96 -9.27
C LEU A 30 -0.06 12.33 -9.93
N LYS A 31 -1.32 12.72 -10.16
CA LYS A 31 -1.68 14.04 -10.69
C LYS A 31 -1.60 15.16 -9.65
N THR A 32 -1.32 14.83 -8.39
CA THR A 32 -1.23 15.80 -7.29
C THR A 32 0.12 16.50 -7.24
N ILE A 33 0.14 17.78 -6.88
CA ILE A 33 1.36 18.52 -6.54
C ILE A 33 1.76 18.34 -5.07
N LYS A 34 0.87 17.76 -4.25
CA LYS A 34 1.12 17.53 -2.82
C LYS A 34 2.09 16.37 -2.66
N ARG A 35 3.09 16.56 -1.78
CA ARG A 35 4.07 15.52 -1.43
C ARG A 35 3.60 14.57 -0.33
N THR A 36 2.37 14.73 0.16
CA THR A 36 1.78 13.97 1.27
C THR A 36 0.51 13.26 0.82
N GLY A 37 0.09 12.24 1.57
CA GLY A 37 -1.18 11.55 1.36
C GLY A 37 -1.14 10.39 0.35
N LEU A 38 -0.04 10.17 -0.37
CA LEU A 38 0.08 9.06 -1.33
C LEU A 38 0.01 7.67 -0.67
N GLY A 39 0.31 7.56 0.63
CA GLY A 39 0.23 6.29 1.35
C GLY A 39 -1.18 5.69 1.42
N THR A 40 -2.24 6.49 1.27
CA THR A 40 -3.61 5.96 1.20
C THR A 40 -3.86 5.23 -0.12
N ALA A 41 -3.15 5.60 -1.19
CA ALA A 41 -3.25 5.00 -2.52
C ALA A 41 -2.35 3.76 -2.70
N LEU A 42 -1.55 3.39 -1.69
CA LEU A 42 -0.69 2.21 -1.73
C LEU A 42 -1.54 0.96 -2.01
N PHE A 43 -1.23 0.26 -3.10
CA PHE A 43 -1.94 -0.93 -3.57
C PHE A 43 -3.45 -0.72 -3.73
N SER A 44 -3.89 0.48 -4.14
CA SER A 44 -5.31 0.85 -4.09
C SER A 44 -6.25 -0.14 -4.78
N GLU A 45 -5.85 -0.72 -5.92
CA GLU A 45 -6.66 -1.69 -6.67
C GLU A 45 -6.86 -3.02 -5.94
N MET A 46 -5.92 -3.42 -5.08
CA MET A 46 -6.05 -4.60 -4.23
C MET A 46 -6.65 -4.24 -2.87
N ARG A 47 -6.40 -3.03 -2.39
CA ARG A 47 -6.71 -2.56 -1.05
C ARG A 47 -8.14 -2.07 -0.88
N TYR A 48 -8.78 -1.57 -1.94
CA TYR A 48 -10.14 -1.06 -1.88
C TYR A 48 -11.03 -1.66 -2.98
N ASP A 49 -12.33 -1.73 -2.70
CA ASP A 49 -13.35 -2.02 -3.72
C ASP A 49 -13.72 -0.76 -4.53
N GLU A 50 -14.62 -0.91 -5.51
CA GLU A 50 -15.11 0.19 -6.35
C GLU A 50 -15.86 1.28 -5.56
N GLN A 51 -16.38 0.95 -4.38
CA GLN A 51 -17.07 1.87 -3.47
C GLN A 51 -16.10 2.58 -2.51
N GLY A 52 -14.81 2.22 -2.55
CA GLY A 52 -13.78 2.75 -1.66
C GLY A 52 -13.69 2.07 -0.30
N ASN A 53 -14.42 0.96 -0.06
CA ASN A 53 -14.30 0.19 1.16
C ASN A 53 -13.04 -0.68 1.12
N GLU A 54 -12.46 -0.95 2.28
CA GLU A 54 -11.28 -1.82 2.38
C GLU A 54 -11.62 -3.26 2.01
N ASN A 55 -10.86 -3.85 1.10
CA ASN A 55 -10.94 -5.26 0.76
C ASN A 55 -10.42 -6.11 1.93
N PRO A 56 -11.26 -6.89 2.64
CA PRO A 56 -10.85 -7.66 3.81
C PRO A 56 -9.85 -8.79 3.47
N ASP A 57 -9.79 -9.22 2.22
CA ASP A 57 -8.89 -10.30 1.78
C ASP A 57 -7.45 -9.82 1.56
N PHE A 58 -7.27 -8.51 1.34
CA PHE A 58 -5.95 -7.93 1.13
C PHE A 58 -5.12 -7.94 2.42
N VAL A 59 -3.86 -8.37 2.33
CA VAL A 59 -3.03 -8.63 3.51
C VAL A 59 -2.90 -7.40 4.42
N LEU A 60 -2.67 -6.21 3.86
CA LEU A 60 -2.50 -4.98 4.67
C LEU A 60 -3.81 -4.48 5.31
N ASN A 61 -4.95 -5.07 4.96
CA ASN A 61 -6.23 -4.77 5.59
C ASN A 61 -6.57 -5.69 6.75
N LYS A 62 -5.86 -6.81 6.93
CA LYS A 62 -6.12 -7.74 8.03
C LYS A 62 -5.61 -7.16 9.36
N PRO A 63 -6.34 -7.33 10.47
CA PRO A 63 -5.95 -6.77 11.77
C PRO A 63 -4.53 -7.13 12.24
N ALA A 64 -4.04 -8.31 11.86
CA ALA A 64 -2.70 -8.78 12.24
C ALA A 64 -1.54 -8.00 11.59
N TYR A 65 -1.81 -7.21 10.54
CA TYR A 65 -0.78 -6.50 9.76
C TYR A 65 -0.97 -4.98 9.74
N ARG A 66 -1.78 -4.45 10.66
CA ARG A 66 -1.98 -3.01 10.87
C ARG A 66 -1.10 -2.44 11.97
#